data_AF-A0A421J5E3-F1
#
_entry.id   AF-A0A421J5E3-F1
#
_cell.length_a   1.000
_cell.length_b   1.000
_cell.length_c   1.000
_cell.angle_alpha   90.00
_cell.angle_beta   90.00
_cell.angle_gamma   90.00
#
_symmetry.space_group_name_H-M   'P 1'
#
loop_
_entity.id
_entity.type
_entity.pdbx_description
1 polymer ?
#
loop_
_entity_poly.entity_id
_entity_poly.type
_entity_poly.pdbx_seq_one_letter_code
_entity_poly.pdbx_strand_id
1 'polypeptide(L)'
;MAPAPRKQQKDTFENRRALIAFGITLVSLLLLIGVIIHAKWALNVLIYKHYGHFLNNVVFGVGTLIANAGLSLRFVSYLNLRFLDSSIDADHKKYV
;
A
#
# COMPACT_ATOMS: atom_id res chain seq x y z
N MET A 1 10.22 18.16 -37.22
CA MET A 1 10.55 18.00 -35.79
C MET A 1 11.40 16.76 -35.64
N ALA A 2 12.65 16.90 -35.20
CA ALA A 2 13.51 15.74 -34.91
C ALA A 2 13.02 15.06 -33.62
N PRO A 3 12.97 13.72 -33.53
CA PRO A 3 12.60 13.03 -32.30
C PRO A 3 13.63 13.34 -31.20
N ALA A 4 13.16 13.48 -29.96
CA ALA A 4 14.02 13.75 -28.80
C ALA A 4 15.12 12.67 -28.67
N PRO A 5 16.34 13.04 -28.22
CA PRO A 5 17.43 12.08 -28.08
C PRO A 5 17.06 10.99 -27.07
N ARG A 6 17.28 9.73 -27.47
CA ARG A 6 16.90 8.51 -26.73
C ARG A 6 17.32 8.49 -25.24
N LYS A 7 18.40 9.21 -24.87
CA LYS A 7 18.83 9.40 -23.47
C LYS A 7 17.85 10.26 -22.65
N GLN A 8 17.42 11.42 -23.16
CA GLN A 8 16.49 12.30 -22.45
C GLN A 8 15.14 11.64 -22.19
N GLN A 9 14.68 10.79 -23.12
CA GLN A 9 13.43 10.06 -22.98
C GLN A 9 13.50 8.97 -21.88
N LYS A 10 14.66 8.30 -21.74
CA LYS A 10 14.91 7.30 -20.70
C LYS A 10 15.02 7.93 -19.30
N ASP A 11 15.78 9.02 -19.16
CA ASP A 11 15.96 9.70 -17.87
C ASP A 11 14.63 10.26 -17.34
N THR A 12 13.79 10.83 -18.22
CA THR A 12 12.46 11.34 -17.85
C THR A 12 11.53 10.23 -17.36
N PHE A 13 11.61 9.03 -17.97
CA PHE A 13 10.82 7.87 -17.59
C PHE A 13 11.27 7.27 -16.24
N GLU A 14 12.58 7.11 -16.04
CA GLU A 14 13.14 6.61 -14.77
C GLU A 14 12.80 7.55 -13.60
N ASN A 15 12.91 8.87 -13.79
CA ASN A 15 12.53 9.86 -12.78
C ASN A 15 11.04 9.78 -12.41
N ARG A 16 10.15 9.60 -13.40
CA ARG A 16 8.71 9.43 -13.14
C ARG A 16 8.41 8.15 -12.36
N ARG A 17 9.08 7.05 -12.71
CA ARG A 17 8.92 5.76 -12.02
C ARG A 17 9.41 5.84 -10.58
N ALA A 18 10.55 6.47 -10.33
CA ALA A 18 11.08 6.70 -8.99
C ALA A 18 10.12 7.54 -8.14
N LEU A 19 9.54 8.61 -8.71
CA LEU A 19 8.54 9.45 -8.04
C LEU A 19 7.28 8.65 -7.65
N ILE A 20 6.78 7.81 -8.55
CA ILE A 20 5.61 6.95 -8.29
C ILE A 20 5.92 5.94 -7.19
N ALA A 21 7.07 5.27 -7.26
CA ALA A 21 7.50 4.31 -6.23
C ALA A 21 7.65 4.98 -4.86
N PHE A 22 8.21 6.19 -4.81
CA PHE A 22 8.28 6.99 -3.59
C PHE A 22 6.89 7.31 -3.04
N GLY A 23 5.95 7.72 -3.88
CA GLY A 23 4.56 7.97 -3.48
C GLY A 23 3.88 6.72 -2.90
N ILE A 24 4.01 5.57 -3.56
CA ILE A 24 3.46 4.29 -3.06
C ILE A 24 4.10 3.90 -1.73
N THR A 25 5.41 4.14 -1.57
CA THR A 25 6.12 3.88 -0.31
C THR A 25 5.58 4.75 0.83
N LEU A 26 5.37 6.04 0.60
CA LEU A 26 4.76 6.93 1.58
C LEU A 26 3.34 6.49 1.97
N VAL A 27 2.51 6.13 0.99
CA VAL A 27 1.16 5.59 1.24
C VAL A 27 1.22 4.31 2.07
N SER A 28 2.15 3.41 1.75
CA SER A 28 2.36 2.16 2.48
C SER A 28 2.75 2.42 3.94
N LEU A 29 3.64 3.39 4.17
CA LEU A 29 4.04 3.79 5.51
C LEU A 29 2.88 4.39 6.31
N LEU A 30 2.08 5.27 5.70
CA LEU A 30 0.90 5.86 6.34
C LEU A 30 -0.13 4.81 6.72
N LEU A 31 -0.40 3.84 5.84
CA LEU A 31 -1.30 2.73 6.14
C LEU A 31 -0.75 1.84 7.26
N LEU A 32 0.56 1.56 7.26
CA LEU A 32 1.20 0.80 8.34
C LEU A 32 1.05 1.51 9.69
N ILE A 33 1.30 2.82 9.74
CA ILE A 33 1.08 3.64 10.94
C ILE A 33 -0.39 3.56 11.37
N GLY A 34 -1.33 3.66 10.43
CA GLY A 34 -2.76 3.49 10.68
C GLY A 34 -3.10 2.13 11.30
N VAL A 35 -2.53 1.04 10.79
CA VAL A 35 -2.70 -0.32 11.33
C VAL A 35 -2.14 -0.42 12.76
N ILE A 36 -0.99 0.18 13.04
CA ILE A 36 -0.40 0.19 14.40
C ILE A 36 -1.31 0.96 15.38
N ILE A 37 -1.80 2.13 14.99
CA ILE A 37 -2.73 2.91 15.81
C ILE A 37 -4.01 2.11 16.05
N HIS A 38 -4.53 1.45 15.01
CA HIS A 38 -5.73 0.63 15.12
C HIS A 38 -5.50 -0.61 16.01
N ALA A 39 -4.30 -1.20 15.98
CA ALA A 39 -3.93 -2.31 16.85
C ALA A 39 -3.94 -1.90 18.33
N LYS A 40 -3.43 -0.70 18.65
CA LYS A 40 -3.54 -0.13 20.00
C LYS A 40 -4.99 0.06 20.42
N TRP A 41 -5.84 0.56 19.53
CA TRP A 41 -7.28 0.69 19.80
C TRP A 41 -7.95 -0.68 20.01
N ALA A 42 -7.67 -1.67 19.16
CA ALA A 42 -8.22 -3.01 19.29
C ALA A 42 -7.81 -3.68 20.61
N LEU A 43 -6.57 -3.47 21.05
CA LEU A 43 -6.12 -3.93 22.36
C LEU A 43 -6.90 -3.28 23.50
N ASN A 44 -7.12 -1.96 23.42
CA ASN A 44 -7.95 -1.24 24.39
C ASN A 44 -9.39 -1.77 24.41
N VAL A 45 -10.00 -2.07 23.25
CA VAL A 45 -11.34 -2.66 23.17
C VAL A 45 -11.41 -3.99 23.94
N LEU A 46 -10.38 -4.83 23.81
CA LEU A 46 -10.29 -6.10 24.53
C LEU A 46 -10.08 -5.92 26.04
N ILE A 47 -9.16 -5.04 26.45
CA ILE A 47 -8.83 -4.81 27.86
C ILE A 47 -10.02 -4.19 28.61
N TYR A 48 -10.63 -3.15 28.05
CA TYR A 48 -11.69 -2.40 28.70
C TYR A 48 -13.10 -2.96 28.44
N LYS A 49 -13.21 -4.09 27.73
CA LYS A 49 -14.49 -4.76 27.41
C LYS A 49 -15.54 -3.80 26.86
N HIS A 50 -15.16 -2.94 25.92
CA HIS A 50 -15.97 -1.83 25.44
C HIS A 50 -17.38 -2.24 24.96
N TYR A 51 -17.51 -3.45 24.40
CA TYR A 51 -18.76 -4.04 23.90
C TYR A 51 -19.40 -5.06 24.84
N GLY A 52 -19.02 -5.07 26.12
CA GLY A 52 -19.56 -5.93 27.17
C GLY A 52 -19.13 -7.40 27.04
N HIS A 53 -19.70 -8.12 26.08
CA HIS A 53 -19.41 -9.53 25.84
C HIS A 53 -18.02 -9.72 25.23
N PHE A 54 -17.29 -10.74 25.71
CA PHE A 54 -15.96 -11.08 25.19
C PHE A 54 -15.99 -11.32 23.68
N LEU A 55 -16.96 -12.09 23.18
CA LEU A 55 -17.10 -12.38 21.75
C LEU A 55 -17.28 -11.11 20.91
N ASN A 56 -18.10 -10.16 21.36
CA ASN A 56 -18.28 -8.88 20.66
C ASN A 56 -16.97 -8.08 20.61
N ASN A 57 -16.24 -8.02 21.72
CA ASN A 57 -14.95 -7.32 21.76
C ASN A 57 -13.90 -7.98 20.84
N VAL A 58 -13.90 -9.31 20.73
CA VAL A 58 -13.03 -10.03 19.79
C VAL A 58 -13.45 -9.75 18.35
N VAL A 59 -14.74 -9.89 18.02
CA VAL A 59 -15.24 -9.68 16.66
C VAL A 59 -15.02 -8.24 16.21
N PHE A 60 -15.36 -7.25 17.03
CA PHE A 60 -15.19 -5.84 16.66
C PHE A 60 -13.75 -5.37 16.80
N GLY A 61 -13.03 -5.69 17.87
CA GLY A 61 -11.64 -5.26 18.04
C GLY A 61 -10.70 -5.98 17.07
N VAL A 62 -10.60 -7.30 17.19
CA VAL A 62 -9.66 -8.11 16.38
C VAL A 62 -10.16 -8.23 14.95
N GLY A 63 -11.45 -8.45 14.73
CA GLY A 63 -11.99 -8.63 13.38
C GLY A 63 -11.83 -7.38 12.51
N THR A 64 -12.11 -6.18 13.04
CA THR A 64 -11.90 -4.94 12.27
C THR A 64 -10.41 -4.64 12.08
N LEU A 65 -9.54 -5.01 13.02
CA LEU A 65 -8.09 -4.90 12.85
C LEU A 65 -7.60 -5.75 11.68
N ILE A 66 -8.02 -7.03 11.62
CA ILE A 66 -7.69 -7.94 10.52
C ILE A 66 -8.22 -7.38 9.20
N ALA A 67 -9.46 -6.90 9.18
CA ALA A 67 -10.05 -6.30 7.99
C ALA A 67 -9.26 -5.08 7.52
N ASN A 68 -8.88 -4.17 8.42
CA ASN A 68 -8.08 -2.98 8.09
C ASN A 68 -6.70 -3.36 7.54
N ALA A 69 -5.98 -4.27 8.21
CA ALA A 69 -4.69 -4.75 7.74
C ALA A 69 -4.79 -5.41 6.37
N GLY A 70 -5.78 -6.29 6.18
CA GLY A 70 -6.03 -6.97 4.91
C GLY A 70 -6.38 -6.03 3.77
N LEU A 71 -7.24 -5.03 4.01
CA LEU A 71 -7.58 -4.00 3.02
C LEU A 71 -6.36 -3.13 2.68
N SER A 72 -5.58 -2.73 3.67
CA SER A 72 -4.35 -1.95 3.47
C SER A 72 -3.35 -2.69 2.57
N LEU A 73 -3.12 -3.98 2.85
CA LEU A 73 -2.29 -4.85 2.02
C LEU A 73 -2.79 -4.94 0.58
N ARG A 74 -4.09 -5.26 0.39
CA ARG A 74 -4.68 -5.35 -0.95
C ARG A 74 -4.60 -4.03 -1.71
N PHE A 75 -4.80 -2.91 -1.03
CA PHE A 75 -4.72 -1.59 -1.63
C PHE A 75 -3.30 -1.26 -2.09
N VAL A 76 -2.28 -1.50 -1.26
CA VAL A 76 -0.87 -1.32 -1.65
C VAL A 76 -0.50 -2.24 -2.82
N SER A 77 -0.90 -3.51 -2.79
CA SER A 77 -0.71 -4.43 -3.92
C SER A 77 -1.37 -3.93 -5.21
N TYR A 78 -2.59 -3.40 -5.11
CA TYR A 78 -3.29 -2.80 -6.24
C TYR A 78 -2.53 -1.60 -6.82
N LEU A 79 -2.03 -0.69 -5.97
CA LEU A 79 -1.23 0.45 -6.43
C LEU A 79 0.05 0.01 -7.13
N ASN A 80 0.77 -0.97 -6.57
CA ASN A 80 1.98 -1.51 -7.18
C ASN A 80 1.70 -2.09 -8.57
N LEU A 81 0.70 -2.96 -8.70
CA LEU A 81 0.33 -3.56 -9.98
C LEU A 81 -0.13 -2.50 -10.98
N ARG A 82 -0.96 -1.54 -10.55
CA ARG A 82 -1.55 -0.55 -11.43
C ARG A 82 -0.54 0.50 -11.92
N PHE A 83 0.41 0.91 -11.09
CA PHE A 83 1.28 2.06 -11.41
C PHE A 83 2.74 1.70 -11.67
N LEU A 84 3.26 0.60 -11.13
CA LEU A 84 4.63 0.16 -11.36
C LEU A 84 4.70 -0.96 -12.40
N ASP A 85 3.84 -1.98 -12.27
CA ASP A 85 3.90 -3.17 -13.14
C ASP A 85 3.34 -2.89 -14.55
N SER A 86 2.26 -2.12 -14.65
CA SER A 86 1.70 -1.67 -15.94
C SER A 86 2.64 -0.74 -16.75
N SER A 87 3.65 -0.18 -16.09
CA SER A 87 4.66 0.68 -16.72
C SER A 87 5.90 -0.09 -17.18
N ILE A 88 6.03 -1.37 -16.84
CA ILE A 88 7.08 -2.23 -17.41
C ILE A 88 6.69 -2.48 -18.86
N ASP A 89 7.30 -1.68 -19.74
CA ASP A 89 7.18 -1.79 -21.18
C ASP A 89 7.29 -3.27 -21.60
N ALA A 90 6.35 -3.72 -22.44
CA ALA A 90 6.26 -5.12 -22.86
C ALA A 90 7.57 -5.66 -23.46
N ASP A 91 8.44 -4.76 -23.95
CA ASP A 91 9.77 -5.08 -24.47
C ASP A 91 10.84 -5.36 -23.41
N HIS A 92 10.70 -4.88 -22.17
CA HIS A 92 11.66 -5.19 -21.08
C HIS A 92 11.39 -6.53 -20.39
N LYS A 93 10.20 -7.14 -20.57
CA LYS A 93 9.90 -8.50 -20.09
C LYS A 93 10.63 -9.61 -20.86
N LYS A 94 11.31 -9.29 -21.96
CA LYS A 94 12.10 -10.26 -22.73
C LYS A 94 13.48 -10.54 -22.11
N TYR A 95 13.96 -9.67 -21.22
CA TYR A 95 15.33 -9.71 -20.68
C TYR A 95 15.41 -9.84 -19.15
N VAL A 96 14.28 -10.10 -18.50
CA VAL A 96 14.18 -10.47 -17.06
C VAL A 96 13.49 -11.83 -16.99
#